data_AF-A0AAJ1JDA0-F1
#
_entry.id   AF-A0AAJ1JDA0-F1
#
_cell.length_a   1.000
_cell.length_b   1.000
_cell.length_c   1.000
_cell.angle_alpha   90.00
_cell.angle_beta   90.00
_cell.angle_gamma   90.00
#
_symmetry.space_group_name_H-M   'P 1'
#
loop_
_entity.id
_entity.type
_entity.pdbx_description
1 polymer ?
#
loop_
_entity_poly.entity_id
_entity_poly.type
_entity_poly.pdbx_seq_one_letter_code
_entity_poly.pdbx_strand_id
1 'polypeptide(L)'
;MTFKLRMFIIGTLITIFCLLGGLLWFYYSEYQQKNKDYSDLNTKHQAQLIAINEQQVRIQHLAELDSKHRQELDNAKSEIDTLRADVAAGRRKLRIQAVCPVRETTSSGSVVDATTVELTGETGSTVLDIREDIINDLAKLRYLQDYVNTECGRKNNG
;
A
#
# COMPACT_ATOMS: atom_id res chain seq x y z
N MET A 1 72.41 50.48 23.92
CA MET A 1 71.93 50.07 22.57
C MET A 1 71.06 48.81 22.56
N THR A 2 71.10 47.95 23.58
CA THR A 2 70.36 46.66 23.63
C THR A 2 68.85 46.78 23.83
N PHE A 3 68.37 47.82 24.52
CA PHE A 3 66.94 48.02 24.80
C PHE A 3 66.12 48.35 23.55
N LYS A 4 66.63 49.25 22.69
CA LYS A 4 65.98 49.59 21.42
C LYS A 4 65.91 48.37 20.48
N LEU A 5 66.98 47.58 20.40
CA LEU A 5 67.02 46.35 19.59
C LEU A 5 66.00 45.30 20.07
N ARG A 6 65.86 45.12 21.39
CA ARG A 6 64.84 44.22 21.98
C ARG A 6 63.41 44.65 21.65
N MET A 7 63.14 45.97 21.65
CA MET A 7 61.82 46.50 21.32
C MET A 7 61.45 46.26 19.84
N PHE A 8 62.41 46.38 18.91
CA PHE A 8 62.19 46.04 17.50
C PHE A 8 61.94 44.54 17.29
N ILE A 9 62.68 43.66 17.97
CA ILE A 9 62.49 42.20 17.86
C ILE A 9 61.09 41.81 18.34
N ILE A 10 60.66 42.30 19.50
CA ILE A 10 59.32 42.01 20.06
C ILE A 10 58.22 42.51 19.11
N GLY A 11 58.37 43.71 18.53
CA GLY A 11 57.43 44.25 17.55
C GLY A 11 57.27 43.34 16.33
N THR A 12 58.37 42.86 15.76
CA THR A 12 58.32 41.94 14.60
C THR A 12 57.63 40.62 14.92
N LEU A 13 57.90 40.03 16.10
CA LEU A 13 57.26 38.78 16.52
C LEU A 13 55.74 38.93 16.70
N ILE A 14 55.29 40.06 17.26
CA ILE A 14 53.86 40.34 17.41
C ILE A 14 53.17 40.43 16.05
N THR A 15 53.76 41.13 15.08
CA THR A 15 53.19 41.23 13.73
C THR A 15 53.08 39.87 13.03
N ILE A 16 54.11 39.03 13.16
CA ILE A 16 54.11 37.68 12.60
C ILE A 16 53.03 36.83 13.26
N PHE A 17 52.89 36.91 14.59
CA PHE A 17 51.85 36.18 15.32
C PHE A 17 50.43 36.61 14.92
N CYS A 18 50.18 37.91 14.75
CA CYS A 18 48.90 38.42 14.27
C CYS A 18 48.58 37.94 12.85
N LEU A 19 49.57 37.91 11.94
CA LEU A 19 49.39 37.41 10.58
C LEU A 19 49.07 35.91 10.56
N LEU A 20 49.80 35.10 11.34
CA LEU A 20 49.54 33.67 11.46
C LEU A 20 48.16 33.38 12.06
N GLY A 21 47.77 34.10 13.11
CA GLY A 21 46.46 33.97 13.74
C GLY A 21 45.31 34.35 12.80
N GLY A 22 45.47 35.43 12.02
CA GLY A 22 44.48 35.85 11.03
C GLY A 22 44.29 34.84 9.89
N LEU A 23 45.39 34.29 9.36
CA LEU A 23 45.35 33.23 8.34
C LEU A 23 44.71 31.95 8.87
N LEU A 24 45.03 31.55 10.11
CA LEU A 24 44.46 30.38 10.75
C LEU A 24 42.95 30.54 10.99
N TRP A 25 42.51 31.71 11.45
CA TRP A 25 41.10 32.03 11.64
C TRP A 25 40.34 32.03 10.31
N PHE A 26 40.90 32.64 9.27
CA PHE A 26 40.31 32.66 7.93
C PHE A 26 40.16 31.24 7.37
N TYR A 27 41.21 30.42 7.44
CA TYR A 27 41.18 29.02 7.01
C TYR A 27 40.18 28.18 7.82
N TYR A 28 40.14 28.37 9.14
CA TYR A 28 39.21 27.68 10.03
C TYR A 28 37.75 28.07 9.75
N SER A 29 37.48 29.34 9.42
CA SER A 29 36.13 29.82 9.10
C SER A 29 35.56 29.20 7.82
N GLU A 30 36.39 29.07 6.77
CA GLU A 30 36.04 28.38 5.52
C GLU A 30 35.77 26.89 5.75
N TYR A 31 36.62 26.24 6.56
CA TYR A 31 36.48 24.82 6.88
C TYR A 31 35.19 24.54 7.67
N GLN A 32 34.83 25.43 8.60
CA GLN A 32 33.60 25.33 9.38
C GLN A 32 32.34 25.46 8.52
N GLN A 33 32.33 26.34 7.51
CA GLN A 33 31.21 26.42 6.57
C GLN A 33 31.04 25.13 5.78
N LYS A 34 32.12 24.63 5.18
CA LYS A 34 32.06 23.37 4.41
C LYS A 34 31.61 22.20 5.27
N ASN A 35 32.11 22.09 6.50
CA ASN A 35 31.70 21.02 7.40
C ASN A 35 30.19 21.09 7.75
N LYS A 36 29.65 22.30 7.91
CA LYS A 36 28.21 22.51 8.09
C LYS A 36 27.43 22.08 6.84
N ASP A 37 27.87 22.49 5.66
CA ASP A 37 27.22 22.13 4.39
C ASP A 37 27.25 20.62 4.14
N TYR A 38 28.37 19.95 4.43
CA TYR A 38 28.47 18.49 4.37
C TYR A 38 27.53 17.82 5.37
N SER A 39 27.45 18.32 6.60
CA SER A 39 26.56 17.77 7.61
C SER A 39 25.08 17.94 7.22
N ASP A 40 24.70 19.11 6.69
CA ASP A 40 23.35 19.41 6.23
C ASP A 40 22.97 18.60 4.98
N LEU A 41 23.91 18.43 4.05
CA LEU A 41 23.71 17.57 2.89
C LEU A 41 23.52 16.11 3.32
N ASN A 42 24.33 15.63 4.27
CA ASN A 42 24.23 14.27 4.78
C ASN A 42 22.92 14.03 5.55
N THR A 43 22.46 14.98 6.37
CA THR A 43 21.16 14.85 7.05
C THR A 43 20.00 14.87 6.06
N LYS A 44 20.04 15.74 5.04
CA LYS A 44 19.06 15.75 3.94
C LYS A 44 19.05 14.42 3.18
N HIS A 45 20.22 13.88 2.85
CA HIS A 45 20.34 12.60 2.17
C HIS A 45 19.79 11.45 3.02
N GLN A 46 20.12 11.42 4.32
CA GLN A 46 19.56 10.43 5.25
C GLN A 46 18.05 10.55 5.38
N ALA A 47 17.51 11.77 5.48
CA ALA A 47 16.06 11.99 5.52
C ALA A 47 15.37 11.49 4.24
N GLN A 48 15.97 11.71 3.07
CA GLN A 48 15.46 11.17 1.80
C GLN A 48 15.50 9.65 1.76
N LEU A 49 16.59 9.02 2.21
CA LEU A 49 16.68 7.56 2.27
C LEU A 49 15.64 6.95 3.20
N ILE A 50 15.39 7.57 4.37
CA ILE A 50 14.34 7.14 5.29
C ILE A 50 12.98 7.22 4.61
N ALA A 51 12.68 8.32 3.93
CA ALA A 51 11.41 8.50 3.21
C ALA A 51 11.23 7.48 2.08
N ILE A 52 12.27 7.23 1.28
CA ILE A 52 12.27 6.24 0.19
C ILE A 52 12.05 4.84 0.76
N ASN A 53 12.76 4.48 1.84
CA ASN A 53 12.62 3.17 2.47
C ASN A 53 11.20 2.98 3.02
N GLU A 54 10.63 4.02 3.66
CA GLU A 54 9.25 3.96 4.14
C GLU A 54 8.26 3.76 2.98
N GLN A 55 8.44 4.48 1.87
CA GLN A 55 7.63 4.30 0.66
C GLN A 55 7.77 2.89 0.08
N GLN A 56 8.99 2.35 0.05
CA GLN A 56 9.25 1.02 -0.47
C GLN A 56 8.56 -0.07 0.36
N VAL A 57 8.58 0.05 1.69
CA VAL A 57 7.86 -0.86 2.59
C VAL A 57 6.34 -0.79 2.34
N ARG A 58 5.78 0.42 2.16
CA ARG A 58 4.35 0.57 1.80
C ARG A 58 4.02 -0.13 0.49
N ILE A 59 4.82 0.09 -0.56
CA ILE A 59 4.61 -0.53 -1.88
C ILE A 59 4.66 -2.06 -1.77
N GLN A 60 5.64 -2.61 -1.04
CA GLN A 60 5.76 -4.05 -0.85
C GLN A 60 4.55 -4.65 -0.13
N HIS A 61 4.10 -4.01 0.95
CA HIS A 61 2.93 -4.47 1.70
C HIS A 61 1.64 -4.39 0.85
N LEU A 62 1.47 -3.34 0.05
CA LEU A 62 0.34 -3.23 -0.88
C LEU A 62 0.40 -4.28 -1.98
N ALA A 63 1.57 -4.59 -2.51
CA ALA A 63 1.75 -5.64 -3.50
C ALA A 63 1.44 -7.03 -2.92
N GLU A 64 1.81 -7.29 -1.67
CA GLU A 64 1.46 -8.52 -0.97
C GLU A 64 -0.06 -8.63 -0.78
N LEU A 65 -0.71 -7.57 -0.28
CA LEU A 65 -2.16 -7.53 -0.08
C LEU A 65 -2.92 -7.75 -1.41
N ASP A 66 -2.48 -7.09 -2.49
CA ASP A 66 -3.03 -7.27 -3.84
C ASP A 66 -2.86 -8.71 -4.32
N SER A 67 -1.67 -9.30 -4.14
CA SER A 67 -1.42 -10.68 -4.57
C SER A 67 -2.34 -11.70 -3.90
N LYS A 68 -2.61 -11.53 -2.60
CA LYS A 68 -3.50 -12.39 -1.82
C LYS A 68 -4.94 -12.30 -2.33
N HIS A 69 -5.47 -11.08 -2.43
CA HIS A 69 -6.86 -10.87 -2.88
C HIS A 69 -7.07 -11.30 -4.33
N ARG A 70 -6.07 -11.11 -5.20
CA ARG A 70 -6.12 -11.58 -6.57
C ARG A 70 -6.13 -13.10 -6.66
N GLN A 71 -5.31 -13.79 -5.86
CA GLN A 71 -5.31 -15.26 -5.81
C GLN A 71 -6.65 -15.81 -5.33
N GLU A 72 -7.24 -15.22 -4.28
CA GLU A 72 -8.57 -15.63 -3.79
C GLU A 72 -9.65 -15.44 -4.86
N LEU A 73 -9.59 -14.33 -5.59
CA LEU A 73 -10.52 -14.03 -6.68
C LEU A 73 -10.39 -15.00 -7.86
N ASP A 74 -9.15 -15.25 -8.30
CA ASP A 74 -8.86 -16.18 -9.41
C ASP A 74 -9.33 -17.60 -9.07
N ASN A 75 -9.12 -18.05 -7.83
CA ASN A 75 -9.58 -19.36 -7.37
C ASN A 75 -11.11 -19.46 -7.39
N ALA A 76 -11.82 -18.44 -6.89
CA ALA A 76 -13.28 -18.42 -6.90
C ALA A 76 -13.85 -18.40 -8.33
N LYS A 77 -13.21 -17.63 -9.23
CA LYS A 77 -13.59 -17.58 -10.65
C LYS A 77 -13.38 -18.93 -11.33
N SER A 78 -12.23 -19.58 -11.09
CA SER A 78 -11.95 -20.92 -11.60
C SER A 78 -13.00 -21.93 -11.13
N GLU A 79 -13.44 -21.86 -9.87
CA GLU A 79 -14.50 -22.74 -9.37
C GLU A 79 -15.83 -22.51 -10.12
N ILE A 80 -16.23 -21.25 -10.32
CA ILE A 80 -17.45 -20.92 -11.09
C ILE A 80 -17.35 -21.42 -12.54
N ASP A 81 -16.20 -21.24 -13.20
CA ASP A 81 -16.00 -21.70 -14.57
C ASP A 81 -16.10 -23.23 -14.69
N THR A 82 -15.57 -23.97 -13.70
CA THR A 82 -15.77 -25.43 -13.67
C THR A 82 -17.23 -25.82 -13.47
N LEU A 83 -17.98 -25.11 -12.62
CA LEU A 83 -19.42 -25.32 -12.43
C LEU A 83 -20.20 -25.00 -13.71
N ARG A 84 -19.85 -23.92 -14.41
CA ARG A 84 -20.45 -23.52 -15.69
C ARG A 84 -20.24 -24.62 -16.73
N ALA A 85 -19.04 -25.18 -16.83
CA ALA A 85 -18.74 -26.28 -17.74
C ALA A 85 -19.50 -27.58 -17.38
N ASP A 86 -19.61 -27.91 -16.10
CA ASP A 86 -20.36 -29.09 -15.64
C ASP A 86 -21.87 -28.98 -15.87
N VAL A 87 -22.44 -27.79 -15.68
CA VAL A 87 -23.86 -27.50 -15.97
C VAL A 87 -24.12 -27.54 -17.48
N ALA A 88 -23.26 -26.91 -18.29
CA ALA A 88 -23.38 -26.92 -19.75
C ALA A 88 -23.26 -28.35 -20.33
N ALA A 89 -22.40 -29.19 -19.74
CA ALA A 89 -22.27 -30.60 -20.11
C ALA A 89 -23.38 -31.50 -19.54
N GLY A 90 -24.34 -30.95 -18.79
CA GLY A 90 -25.43 -31.70 -18.14
C GLY A 90 -24.98 -32.65 -17.01
N ARG A 91 -23.70 -32.58 -16.59
CA ARG A 91 -23.15 -33.40 -15.49
C ARG A 91 -23.66 -32.95 -14.13
N ARG A 92 -24.03 -31.66 -14.00
CA ARG A 92 -24.66 -31.08 -12.81
C ARG A 92 -25.92 -30.32 -13.20
N LYS A 93 -26.91 -30.32 -12.30
CA LYS A 93 -28.16 -29.58 -12.46
C LYS A 93 -28.23 -28.42 -11.45
N LEU A 94 -28.57 -27.23 -11.91
CA LEU A 94 -28.83 -26.07 -11.05
C LEU A 94 -30.29 -26.12 -10.58
N ARG A 95 -30.46 -26.06 -9.25
CA ARG A 95 -31.76 -26.01 -8.58
C ARG A 95 -31.79 -24.79 -7.69
N ILE A 96 -32.84 -23.99 -7.84
CA ILE A 96 -33.12 -22.87 -6.96
C ILE A 96 -34.42 -23.14 -6.23
N GLN A 97 -34.39 -22.92 -4.92
CA GLN A 97 -35.58 -22.94 -4.11
C GLN A 97 -36.31 -21.62 -4.34
N ALA A 98 -37.40 -21.66 -5.09
CA ALA A 98 -38.22 -20.50 -5.40
C ALA A 98 -39.61 -20.69 -4.76
N VAL A 99 -40.08 -19.67 -4.06
CA VAL A 99 -41.47 -19.58 -3.63
C VAL A 99 -42.17 -18.64 -4.61
N CYS A 100 -42.93 -19.22 -5.55
CA CYS A 100 -43.73 -18.45 -6.48
C CYS A 100 -45.08 -18.13 -5.83
N PRO A 101 -45.41 -16.86 -5.53
CA PRO A 101 -46.75 -16.51 -5.10
C PRO A 101 -47.73 -16.74 -6.25
N VAL A 102 -48.57 -17.77 -6.14
CA VAL A 102 -49.69 -17.99 -7.06
C VAL A 102 -50.70 -16.87 -6.81
N ARG A 103 -51.07 -16.11 -7.86
CA ARG A 103 -52.25 -15.24 -7.79
C ARG A 103 -53.47 -16.13 -7.60
N GLU A 104 -54.13 -16.02 -6.46
CA GLU A 104 -55.32 -16.79 -6.14
C GLU A 104 -56.45 -16.53 -7.16
N THR A 105 -56.69 -17.48 -8.05
CA THR A 105 -58.06 -17.88 -8.36
C THR A 105 -58.42 -19.00 -7.40
N THR A 106 -59.38 -18.72 -6.52
CA THR A 106 -59.90 -19.56 -5.44
C THR A 106 -59.94 -21.05 -5.79
N SER A 107 -59.11 -21.86 -5.13
CA SER A 107 -59.37 -23.27 -4.88
C SER A 107 -58.60 -23.74 -3.64
N SER A 108 -59.24 -24.65 -2.92
CA SER A 108 -59.10 -24.98 -1.51
C SER A 108 -57.72 -25.49 -1.06
N GLY A 109 -57.33 -25.05 0.14
CA GLY A 109 -56.34 -25.60 1.08
C GLY A 109 -55.36 -26.68 0.62
N SER A 110 -54.11 -26.27 0.40
CA SER A 110 -52.94 -27.13 0.61
C SER A 110 -51.73 -26.25 0.94
N VAL A 111 -50.98 -26.61 1.99
CA VAL A 111 -49.70 -25.98 2.31
C VAL A 111 -48.73 -26.37 1.20
N VAL A 112 -48.46 -25.44 0.28
CA VAL A 112 -47.54 -25.65 -0.84
C VAL A 112 -46.11 -25.77 -0.29
N ASP A 113 -45.58 -26.99 -0.33
CA ASP A 113 -44.15 -27.26 -0.16
C ASP A 113 -43.36 -26.56 -1.29
N ALA A 114 -42.18 -26.04 -0.97
CA ALA A 114 -41.38 -25.23 -1.89
C ALA A 114 -40.98 -26.06 -3.12
N THR A 115 -41.70 -25.89 -4.23
CA THR A 115 -41.38 -26.59 -5.48
C THR A 115 -40.00 -26.15 -5.99
N THR A 116 -39.06 -27.08 -5.99
CA THR A 116 -37.71 -26.84 -6.51
C THR A 116 -37.78 -26.76 -8.04
N VAL A 117 -37.40 -25.61 -8.61
CA VAL A 117 -37.38 -25.40 -10.05
C VAL A 117 -36.01 -25.82 -10.60
N GLU A 118 -35.97 -26.80 -11.51
CA GLU A 118 -34.76 -27.11 -12.27
C GLU A 118 -34.57 -26.06 -13.37
N LEU A 119 -33.44 -25.35 -13.34
CA LEU A 119 -33.08 -24.40 -14.38
C LEU A 119 -32.43 -25.15 -15.56
N THR A 120 -32.96 -24.96 -16.76
CA THR A 120 -32.35 -25.43 -18.01
C THR A 120 -31.05 -24.65 -18.29
N GLY A 121 -30.16 -25.19 -19.15
CA GLY A 121 -28.79 -24.68 -19.32
C GLY A 121 -28.66 -23.19 -19.66
N GLU A 122 -29.63 -22.61 -20.37
CA GLU A 122 -29.63 -21.18 -20.73
C GLU A 122 -29.93 -20.28 -19.52
N THR A 123 -30.96 -20.59 -18.72
CA THR A 123 -31.31 -19.84 -17.51
C THR A 123 -30.35 -20.13 -16.35
N GLY A 124 -29.71 -21.31 -16.34
CA GLY A 124 -28.67 -21.67 -15.38
C GLY A 124 -27.40 -20.81 -15.50
N SER A 125 -27.07 -20.36 -16.71
CA SER A 125 -25.92 -19.46 -16.95
C SER A 125 -26.10 -18.13 -16.24
N THR A 126 -27.28 -17.50 -16.32
CA THR A 126 -27.55 -16.20 -15.68
C THR A 126 -27.34 -16.23 -14.16
N VAL A 127 -27.68 -17.33 -13.49
CA VAL A 127 -27.43 -17.48 -12.04
C VAL A 127 -25.93 -17.56 -11.73
N LEU A 128 -25.15 -18.22 -12.58
CA LEU A 128 -23.69 -18.26 -12.43
C LEU A 128 -23.04 -16.92 -12.74
N ASP A 129 -23.56 -16.16 -13.71
CA ASP A 129 -23.12 -14.79 -14.01
C ASP A 129 -23.37 -13.86 -12.82
N ILE A 130 -24.58 -13.88 -12.24
CA ILE A 130 -24.90 -13.11 -11.02
C ILE A 130 -23.97 -13.51 -9.86
N ARG A 131 -23.67 -14.80 -9.71
CA ARG A 131 -22.75 -15.27 -8.66
C ARG A 131 -21.33 -14.76 -8.87
N GLU A 132 -20.87 -14.74 -10.11
CA GLU A 132 -19.56 -14.18 -10.49
C GLU A 132 -19.48 -12.70 -10.17
N ASP A 133 -20.51 -11.92 -10.51
CA ASP A 133 -20.59 -10.49 -10.19
C ASP A 133 -20.57 -10.22 -8.68
N ILE A 134 -21.35 -10.98 -7.90
CA ILE A 134 -21.36 -10.87 -6.43
C ILE A 134 -19.99 -11.18 -5.83
N ILE A 135 -19.29 -12.20 -6.34
CA ILE A 135 -17.94 -12.56 -5.86
C ILE A 135 -16.94 -11.45 -6.17
N ASN A 136 -16.97 -10.89 -7.39
CA ASN A 136 -16.14 -9.75 -7.77
C ASN A 136 -16.39 -8.55 -6.85
N ASP A 137 -17.64 -8.21 -6.57
CA ASP A 137 -17.97 -7.06 -5.75
C ASP A 137 -17.62 -7.26 -4.28
N LEU A 138 -17.84 -8.47 -3.72
CA LEU A 138 -17.38 -8.81 -2.38
C LEU A 138 -15.86 -8.79 -2.26
N ALA A 139 -15.13 -9.22 -3.29
CA ALA A 139 -13.67 -9.14 -3.31
C ALA A 139 -13.18 -7.69 -3.30
N LYS A 140 -13.79 -6.81 -4.10
CA LYS A 140 -13.48 -5.36 -4.08
C LYS A 140 -13.75 -4.76 -2.70
N LEU A 141 -14.89 -5.09 -2.08
CA LEU A 141 -15.24 -4.58 -0.75
C LEU A 141 -14.25 -5.05 0.32
N ARG A 142 -13.88 -6.33 0.32
CA ARG A 142 -12.88 -6.88 1.25
C ARG A 142 -11.51 -6.24 1.05
N TYR A 143 -11.06 -6.13 -0.20
CA TYR A 143 -9.81 -5.45 -0.53
C TYR A 143 -9.80 -4.01 0.00
N LEU A 144 -10.88 -3.24 -0.24
CA LEU A 144 -10.98 -1.86 0.24
C LEU A 144 -11.01 -1.77 1.77
N GLN A 145 -11.73 -2.69 2.43
CA GLN A 145 -11.77 -2.75 3.89
C GLN A 145 -10.38 -3.04 4.47
N ASP A 146 -9.67 -4.03 3.93
CA ASP A 146 -8.31 -4.37 4.35
C ASP A 146 -7.35 -3.22 4.06
N TYR A 147 -7.41 -2.62 2.87
CA TYR A 147 -6.60 -1.46 2.48
C TYR A 147 -6.76 -0.29 3.47
N VAL A 148 -8.01 0.05 3.84
CA VAL A 148 -8.29 1.10 4.82
C VAL A 148 -7.74 0.72 6.19
N ASN A 149 -7.94 -0.52 6.64
CA ASN A 149 -7.40 -0.97 7.93
C ASN A 149 -5.87 -0.91 7.96
N THR A 150 -5.21 -1.27 6.87
CA THR A 150 -3.74 -1.26 6.77
C THR A 150 -3.18 0.15 6.63
N GLU A 151 -3.75 1.01 5.78
CA GLU A 151 -3.20 2.35 5.55
C GLU A 151 -3.64 3.39 6.60
N CYS A 152 -4.93 3.40 6.98
CA CYS A 152 -5.45 4.33 7.98
C CYS A 152 -5.13 3.87 9.41
N GLY A 153 -5.13 2.57 9.69
CA GLY A 153 -4.76 2.03 11.00
C GLY A 153 -3.27 2.24 11.31
N ARG A 154 -2.39 2.10 10.31
CA ARG A 154 -0.95 2.34 10.46
C ARG A 154 -0.62 3.82 10.72
N LYS A 155 -1.46 4.76 10.28
CA LYS A 155 -1.29 6.20 10.53
C LYS A 155 -1.63 6.62 11.97
N ASN A 156 -2.38 5.81 12.71
CA ASN A 156 -2.79 6.11 14.08
C ASN A 156 -1.83 5.55 15.16
N ASN A 157 -0.86 4.72 14.77
CA ASN A 157 0.06 4.03 15.68
C ASN A 157 1.52 4.54 15.60
N GLY A 158 1.76 5.68 14.95
CA GLY A 158 3.06 6.36 14.88
C GLY A 158 2.94 7.79 15.40
#